data_AF-A0A6N7XP88-F1
#
_entry.id   AF-A0A6N7XP88-F1
#
_cell.length_a   1.000
_cell.length_b   1.000
_cell.length_c   1.000
_cell.angle_alpha   90.00
_cell.angle_beta   90.00
_cell.angle_gamma   90.00
#
_symmetry.space_group_name_H-M   'P 1'
#
loop_
_entity.id
_entity.type
_entity.pdbx_description
1 polymer ?
#
loop_
_entity_poly.entity_id
_entity_poly.type
_entity_poly.pdbx_seq_one_letter_code
_entity_poly.pdbx_strand_id
1 'polypeptide(L)'
;MLENNFKKNFKKWIPHKDVDEVYDMEDAGFQRDEGFVVLLVPDHFEKDKRSEHMVKLVWNDVLSYMVTDESYRPELWVSESDIDEIWTFYISESSDYLNKFREENYIVPEKTYHFFICGTNLMIDIISPEYPKVTFIKQTKYRKMEL
;
A
#
# COMPACT_ATOMS: atom_id res chain seq x y z
N MET A 1 -5.89 -24.76 6.53
CA MET A 1 -4.78 -23.79 6.40
C MET A 1 -4.99 -23.08 5.08
N LEU A 2 -5.25 -21.77 5.10
CA LEU A 2 -5.21 -20.99 3.87
C LEU A 2 -3.75 -21.01 3.41
N GLU A 3 -3.48 -21.54 2.22
CA GLU A 3 -2.13 -21.49 1.66
C GLU A 3 -1.75 -20.02 1.48
N ASN A 4 -0.75 -19.55 2.23
CA ASN A 4 -0.21 -18.21 2.05
C ASN A 4 0.63 -18.18 0.76
N ASN A 5 0.00 -17.82 -0.35
CA ASN A 5 0.66 -17.63 -1.64
C ASN A 5 1.19 -16.19 -1.83
N PHE A 6 1.26 -15.38 -0.77
CA PHE A 6 1.68 -13.98 -0.86
C PHE A 6 3.05 -13.83 -1.54
N LYS A 7 4.07 -14.57 -1.10
CA LYS A 7 5.43 -14.54 -1.71
C LYS A 7 5.45 -14.98 -3.19
N LYS A 8 4.47 -15.79 -3.64
CA LYS A 8 4.35 -16.20 -5.06
C LYS A 8 3.64 -15.14 -5.90
N ASN A 9 2.66 -14.48 -5.30
CA ASN A 9 1.77 -13.56 -6.00
C ASN A 9 2.32 -12.13 -6.04
N PHE A 10 3.05 -11.71 -5.02
CA PHE A 10 3.53 -10.34 -4.87
C PHE A 10 5.03 -10.23 -4.99
N LYS A 11 5.45 -9.12 -5.59
CA LYS A 11 6.85 -8.69 -5.64
C LYS A 11 6.99 -7.41 -4.86
N LYS A 12 8.14 -7.24 -4.21
CA LYS A 12 8.55 -5.96 -3.65
C LYS A 12 8.52 -4.89 -4.74
N TRP A 13 7.89 -3.77 -4.43
CA TRP A 13 7.82 -2.60 -5.30
C TRP A 13 8.46 -1.41 -4.57
N ILE A 14 9.26 -0.63 -5.29
CA ILE A 14 9.90 0.56 -4.74
C ILE A 14 9.22 1.77 -5.41
N PRO A 15 8.24 2.41 -4.77
CA PRO A 15 7.52 3.55 -5.36
C PRO A 15 8.43 4.73 -5.68
N HIS A 16 9.45 4.96 -4.84
CA HIS A 16 10.50 5.95 -5.07
C HIS A 16 11.76 5.54 -4.30
N LYS A 17 12.94 5.95 -4.76
CA LYS A 17 14.22 5.61 -4.11
C LYS A 17 14.40 6.18 -2.69
N ASP A 18 13.59 7.17 -2.34
CA ASP A 18 13.67 7.91 -1.07
C ASP A 18 12.56 7.49 -0.08
N VAL A 19 11.77 6.45 -0.39
CA VAL A 19 10.84 5.90 0.60
C VAL A 19 11.58 5.09 1.66
N ASP A 20 11.04 5.11 2.86
CA ASP A 20 11.46 4.27 3.98
C ASP A 20 10.88 2.84 3.87
N GLU A 21 11.36 1.95 4.73
CA GLU A 21 10.96 0.54 4.77
C GLU A 21 9.55 0.35 5.36
N VAL A 22 9.20 1.15 6.37
CA VAL A 22 7.99 0.95 7.19
C VAL A 22 7.12 2.21 7.26
N TYR A 23 5.93 2.10 6.70
CA TYR A 23 4.86 3.08 6.86
C TYR A 23 3.58 2.42 7.36
N ASP A 24 2.72 3.22 7.98
CA ASP A 24 1.31 2.87 8.22
C ASP A 24 0.39 3.87 7.50
N MET A 25 -0.87 3.50 7.33
CA MET A 25 -1.85 4.33 6.63
C MET A 25 -2.50 5.35 7.56
N GLU A 26 -2.41 6.63 7.20
CA GLU A 26 -3.11 7.73 7.88
C GLU A 26 -4.50 7.95 7.29
N ASP A 27 -4.60 7.97 5.96
CA ASP A 27 -5.86 8.21 5.25
C ASP A 27 -5.84 7.58 3.85
N ALA A 28 -7.01 7.21 3.33
CA ALA A 28 -7.21 6.74 1.97
C ALA A 28 -8.59 7.08 1.43
N GLY A 29 -8.64 7.69 0.23
CA GLY A 29 -9.91 8.01 -0.41
C GLY A 29 -9.80 8.92 -1.63
N PHE A 30 -10.92 9.11 -2.31
CA PHE A 30 -11.02 10.04 -3.44
C PHE A 30 -11.09 11.49 -2.95
N GLN A 31 -10.12 12.29 -3.40
CA GLN A 31 -10.05 13.73 -3.18
C GLN A 31 -10.48 14.44 -4.47
N ARG A 32 -11.34 15.46 -4.34
CA ARG A 32 -12.04 16.10 -5.47
C ARG A 32 -11.14 16.53 -6.63
N ASP A 33 -9.95 17.04 -6.32
CA ASP A 33 -9.05 17.63 -7.32
C ASP A 33 -7.76 16.82 -7.56
N GLU A 34 -7.58 15.70 -6.87
CA GLU A 34 -6.33 14.93 -6.89
C GLU A 34 -6.49 13.47 -7.32
N GLY A 35 -7.71 12.93 -7.29
CA GLY A 35 -7.95 11.50 -7.54
C GLY A 35 -7.94 10.69 -6.25
N PHE A 36 -7.64 9.40 -6.34
CA PHE A 36 -7.51 8.52 -5.19
C PHE A 36 -6.17 8.73 -4.49
N VAL A 37 -6.23 9.17 -3.24
CA VAL A 37 -5.07 9.49 -2.41
C VAL A 37 -4.91 8.42 -1.35
N VAL A 38 -3.68 7.96 -1.14
CA VAL A 38 -3.26 7.23 0.05
C VAL A 38 -2.16 8.02 0.72
N LEU A 39 -2.37 8.32 2.00
CA LEU A 39 -1.42 9.05 2.83
C LEU A 39 -0.81 8.11 3.86
N LEU A 40 0.52 8.08 3.87
CA LEU A 40 1.30 7.14 4.65
C LEU A 40 2.23 7.87 5.61
N VAL A 41 2.29 7.41 6.84
CA VAL A 41 3.15 7.95 7.91
C VAL A 41 4.25 6.96 8.27
N PRO A 42 5.51 7.39 8.44
CA PRO A 42 6.59 6.53 8.90
C PRO A 42 6.27 5.93 10.27
N ASP A 43 6.30 4.59 10.36
CA ASP A 43 5.90 3.90 11.59
C ASP A 43 6.87 2.79 12.05
N HIS A 44 8.13 2.86 11.63
CA HIS A 44 9.16 1.94 12.10
C HIS A 44 9.22 1.86 13.65
N PHE A 45 9.30 0.66 14.24
CA PHE A 45 9.31 0.50 15.70
C PHE A 45 10.50 1.23 16.36
N GLU A 46 11.68 1.10 15.77
CA GLU A 46 12.87 1.93 16.08
C GLU A 46 12.69 3.37 15.57
N LYS A 47 12.49 4.32 16.50
CA LYS A 47 12.14 5.71 16.18
C LYS A 47 13.20 6.46 15.39
N ASP A 48 14.47 6.13 15.59
CA ASP A 48 15.62 6.70 14.91
C ASP A 48 15.71 6.27 13.44
N LYS A 49 15.03 5.18 13.06
CA LYS A 49 14.90 4.74 11.67
C LYS A 49 13.74 5.42 10.93
N ARG A 50 12.79 6.05 11.64
CA ARG A 50 11.62 6.69 11.01
C ARG A 50 12.04 7.90 10.17
N SER A 51 11.63 7.91 8.91
CA SER A 51 11.72 9.08 8.05
C SER A 51 11.02 10.32 8.64
N GLU A 52 11.53 11.52 8.33
CA GLU A 52 10.84 12.79 8.62
C GLU A 52 9.69 13.09 7.64
N HIS A 53 9.53 12.27 6.61
CA HIS A 53 8.61 12.50 5.49
C HIS A 53 7.49 11.47 5.46
N MET A 54 6.27 11.97 5.44
CA MET A 54 5.09 11.21 5.01
C MET A 54 5.14 10.99 3.50
N VAL A 55 4.55 9.90 3.04
CA VAL A 55 4.43 9.57 1.62
C VAL A 55 2.98 9.70 1.20
N LYS A 56 2.73 10.51 0.17
CA LYS A 56 1.43 10.63 -0.49
C LYS A 56 1.51 9.93 -1.84
N LEU A 57 0.68 8.91 -2.02
CA LEU A 57 0.48 8.19 -3.27
C LEU A 57 -0.84 8.64 -3.89
N VAL A 58 -0.81 8.97 -5.18
CA VAL A 58 -1.99 9.52 -5.87
C VAL A 58 -2.21 8.80 -7.19
N TRP A 59 -3.38 8.21 -7.36
CA TRP A 59 -3.87 7.62 -8.61
C TRP A 59 -5.01 8.47 -9.16
N ASN A 60 -5.02 8.69 -10.47
CA ASN A 60 -6.15 9.27 -11.17
C ASN A 60 -7.26 8.23 -11.39
N ASP A 61 -6.88 6.97 -11.66
CA ASP A 61 -7.82 5.87 -11.95
C ASP A 61 -7.62 4.70 -10.99
N VAL A 62 -8.66 4.37 -10.24
CA VAL A 62 -8.71 3.22 -9.33
C VAL A 62 -9.99 2.45 -9.61
N LEU A 63 -9.84 1.18 -9.99
CA LEU A 63 -10.95 0.29 -10.31
C LEU A 63 -11.58 -0.30 -9.05
N SER A 64 -10.77 -0.56 -8.04
CA SER A 64 -11.19 -1.07 -6.75
C SER A 64 -10.13 -0.75 -5.69
N TYR A 65 -10.56 -0.53 -4.45
CA TYR A 65 -9.66 -0.54 -3.31
C TYR A 65 -10.35 -1.17 -2.10
N MET A 66 -9.55 -1.73 -1.20
CA MET A 66 -10.03 -2.28 0.06
C MET A 66 -9.04 -1.93 1.16
N VAL A 67 -9.53 -1.27 2.22
CA VAL A 67 -8.78 -1.04 3.45
C VAL A 67 -9.14 -2.15 4.44
N THR A 68 -8.13 -2.79 5.01
CA THR A 68 -8.31 -3.84 6.03
C THR A 68 -7.45 -3.55 7.24
N ASP A 69 -8.03 -3.72 8.43
CA ASP A 69 -7.24 -3.82 9.65
C ASP A 69 -6.40 -5.10 9.60
N GLU A 70 -5.13 -4.98 10.00
CA GLU A 70 -4.12 -6.04 9.96
C GLU A 70 -4.58 -7.30 10.68
N SER A 71 -5.39 -7.18 11.73
CA SER A 71 -5.90 -8.31 12.50
C SER A 71 -6.83 -9.24 11.70
N TYR A 72 -7.36 -8.76 10.57
CA TYR A 72 -8.15 -9.54 9.62
C TYR A 72 -7.32 -10.19 8.51
N ARG A 73 -6.00 -10.04 8.53
CA ARG A 73 -5.06 -10.57 7.54
C ARG A 73 -4.03 -11.52 8.17
N PRO A 74 -4.44 -12.53 8.97
CA PRO A 74 -3.53 -13.43 9.67
C PRO A 74 -2.64 -14.25 8.72
N GLU A 75 -3.00 -14.35 7.44
CA GLU A 75 -2.15 -14.95 6.42
C GLU A 75 -0.86 -14.15 6.15
N LEU A 76 -0.80 -12.88 6.54
CA LEU A 76 0.39 -12.03 6.40
C LEU A 76 1.28 -12.05 7.65
N TRP A 77 0.80 -12.63 8.76
CA TRP A 77 1.58 -12.76 9.98
C TRP A 77 2.72 -13.75 9.76
N VAL A 78 3.94 -13.26 9.97
CA VAL A 78 5.17 -14.04 9.84
C VAL A 78 5.97 -13.92 11.13
N SER A 79 6.60 -15.01 11.54
CA SER A 79 7.51 -14.99 12.69
C SER A 79 8.72 -14.14 12.35
N GLU A 80 9.30 -13.43 13.32
CA GLU A 80 10.52 -12.62 13.10
C GLU A 80 11.66 -13.42 12.46
N SER A 81 11.77 -14.72 12.78
CA SER A 81 12.77 -15.63 12.20
C SER A 81 12.61 -15.88 10.70
N ASP A 82 11.44 -15.60 10.13
CA ASP A 82 11.07 -15.88 8.74
C ASP A 82 11.04 -14.61 7.87
N ILE A 83 11.35 -13.46 8.47
CA ILE A 83 11.43 -12.15 7.81
C ILE A 83 12.84 -11.93 7.29
N ASP A 84 13.01 -12.00 5.97
CA ASP A 84 14.28 -11.65 5.31
C ASP A 84 14.53 -10.13 5.32
N GLU A 85 13.45 -9.34 5.18
CA GLU A 85 13.47 -7.88 5.14
C GLU A 85 12.09 -7.34 5.53
N ILE A 86 12.05 -6.25 6.30
CA ILE A 86 10.81 -5.53 6.61
C ILE A 86 10.51 -4.57 5.46
N TRP A 87 9.28 -4.59 4.93
CA TRP A 87 8.91 -3.73 3.81
C TRP A 87 7.41 -3.47 3.72
N THR A 88 7.02 -2.28 3.25
CA THR A 88 5.61 -1.88 3.12
C THR A 88 5.00 -2.09 1.72
N PHE A 89 5.77 -1.92 0.64
CA PHE A 89 5.21 -1.75 -0.70
C PHE A 89 5.35 -2.99 -1.60
N TYR A 90 4.22 -3.51 -2.07
CA TYR A 90 4.18 -4.68 -2.93
C TYR A 90 3.29 -4.44 -4.16
N ILE A 91 3.60 -5.18 -5.23
CA ILE A 91 2.81 -5.16 -6.47
C ILE A 91 2.64 -6.56 -7.03
N SER A 92 1.51 -6.78 -7.70
CA SER A 92 1.22 -7.97 -8.45
C SER A 92 0.49 -7.66 -9.75
N GLU A 93 0.74 -8.44 -10.80
CA GLU A 93 -0.01 -8.39 -12.06
C GLU A 93 -1.01 -9.57 -12.17
N SER A 94 -0.96 -10.50 -11.20
CA SER A 94 -1.67 -11.77 -11.25
C SER A 94 -2.07 -12.31 -9.87
N SER A 95 -2.24 -11.43 -8.87
CA SER A 95 -2.72 -11.84 -7.54
C SER A 95 -4.11 -12.47 -7.63
N ASP A 96 -4.44 -13.34 -6.69
CA ASP A 96 -5.75 -14.00 -6.64
C ASP A 96 -6.90 -12.97 -6.61
N TYR A 97 -6.73 -11.87 -5.89
CA TYR A 97 -7.71 -10.78 -5.84
C TYR A 97 -7.94 -10.14 -7.22
N LEU A 98 -6.86 -9.78 -7.94
CA LEU A 98 -6.95 -9.20 -9.28
C LEU A 98 -7.53 -10.18 -10.31
N ASN A 99 -7.14 -11.46 -10.25
CA ASN A 99 -7.64 -12.47 -11.19
C ASN A 99 -9.15 -12.68 -10.99
N LYS A 100 -9.59 -12.80 -9.73
CA LYS A 100 -11.01 -12.88 -9.41
C LYS A 100 -11.76 -11.61 -9.84
N PHE A 101 -11.18 -10.43 -9.62
CA PHE A 101 -11.77 -9.17 -10.07
C PHE A 101 -11.97 -9.13 -11.59
N ARG A 102 -11.00 -9.65 -12.38
CA ARG A 102 -11.10 -9.79 -13.84
C ARG A 102 -12.18 -10.78 -14.29
N GLU A 103 -12.35 -11.89 -13.58
CA GLU A 103 -13.40 -12.88 -13.90
C GLU A 103 -14.80 -12.28 -13.75
N GLU A 104 -14.98 -11.40 -12.76
CA GLU A 104 -16.27 -10.78 -12.44
C GLU A 104 -16.51 -9.48 -13.24
N ASN A 105 -15.47 -8.85 -13.80
CA ASN A 105 -15.55 -7.53 -14.43
C ASN A 105 -14.85 -7.48 -15.80
N TYR A 106 -15.63 -7.24 -16.85
CA TYR A 106 -15.12 -7.15 -18.23
C TYR A 106 -14.43 -5.82 -18.57
N ILE A 107 -14.49 -4.82 -17.67
CA ILE A 107 -13.93 -3.47 -17.90
C ILE A 107 -12.46 -3.35 -17.49
N VAL A 108 -11.87 -4.40 -16.90
CA VAL A 108 -10.50 -4.37 -16.38
C VAL A 108 -9.52 -4.38 -17.56
N PRO A 109 -8.70 -3.33 -17.76
CA PRO A 109 -7.69 -3.32 -18.80
C PRO A 109 -6.71 -4.47 -18.63
N GLU A 110 -6.16 -4.98 -19.73
CA GLU A 110 -5.16 -6.06 -19.71
C GLU A 110 -3.98 -5.69 -18.79
N LYS A 111 -3.48 -4.45 -18.95
CA LYS A 111 -2.48 -3.85 -18.09
C LYS A 111 -3.14 -3.25 -16.84
N THR A 112 -3.30 -4.08 -15.81
CA THR A 112 -3.80 -3.70 -14.50
C THR A 112 -2.93 -4.31 -13.41
N TYR A 113 -2.68 -3.53 -12.37
CA TYR A 113 -1.85 -3.88 -11.24
C TYR A 113 -2.68 -3.96 -9.98
N HIS A 114 -2.26 -4.86 -9.11
CA HIS A 114 -2.65 -4.88 -7.72
C HIS A 114 -1.50 -4.34 -6.87
N PHE A 115 -1.67 -3.14 -6.34
CA PHE A 115 -0.78 -2.57 -5.34
C PHE A 115 -1.26 -2.99 -3.95
N PHE A 116 -0.34 -3.54 -3.17
CA PHE A 116 -0.60 -3.87 -1.78
C PHE A 116 0.35 -3.07 -0.89
N ILE A 117 -0.21 -2.32 0.04
CA ILE A 117 0.52 -1.52 1.03
C ILE A 117 0.28 -2.17 2.39
N CYS A 118 1.33 -2.79 2.91
CA CYS A 118 1.36 -3.50 4.17
C CYS A 118 1.73 -2.50 5.28
N GLY A 119 0.73 -1.82 5.84
CA GLY A 119 0.91 -1.00 7.04
C GLY A 119 1.03 -1.85 8.30
N THR A 120 1.42 -1.21 9.40
CA THR A 120 1.57 -1.87 10.71
C THR A 120 0.22 -2.15 11.37
N ASN A 121 -0.79 -1.29 11.14
CA ASN A 121 -2.15 -1.48 11.65
C ASN A 121 -3.17 -1.56 10.51
N LEU A 122 -3.01 -0.74 9.48
CA LEU A 122 -3.93 -0.68 8.36
C LEU A 122 -3.22 -1.07 7.06
N MET A 123 -3.86 -1.96 6.32
CA MET A 123 -3.41 -2.40 5.01
C MET A 123 -4.37 -1.92 3.94
N ILE A 124 -3.85 -1.72 2.74
CA ILE A 124 -4.70 -1.36 1.60
C ILE A 124 -4.28 -2.13 0.34
N ASP A 125 -5.29 -2.75 -0.27
CA ASP A 125 -5.25 -3.38 -1.58
C ASP A 125 -5.84 -2.39 -2.60
N ILE A 126 -5.15 -2.12 -3.71
CA ILE A 126 -5.58 -1.15 -4.74
C ILE A 126 -5.42 -1.78 -6.12
N ILE A 127 -6.49 -1.80 -6.89
CA ILE A 127 -6.50 -2.22 -8.29
C ILE A 127 -6.53 -1.00 -9.20
N SER A 128 -5.48 -0.85 -10.01
CA SER A 128 -5.32 0.30 -10.89
C SER A 128 -4.58 -0.07 -12.18
N PRO A 129 -4.92 0.53 -13.34
CA PRO A 129 -4.15 0.39 -14.57
C PRO A 129 -2.84 1.21 -14.58
N GLU A 130 -2.66 2.10 -13.60
CA GLU A 130 -1.52 3.01 -13.51
C GLU A 130 -0.78 2.96 -12.17
N TYR A 131 0.49 3.37 -12.20
CA TYR A 131 1.29 3.61 -11.00
C TYR A 131 0.92 4.97 -10.39
N PRO A 132 0.97 5.10 -9.05
CA PRO A 132 0.69 6.39 -8.43
C PRO A 132 1.80 7.40 -8.69
N LYS A 133 1.42 8.67 -8.64
CA LYS A 133 2.36 9.74 -8.38
C LYS A 133 2.76 9.73 -6.89
N VAL A 134 4.06 9.80 -6.63
CA VAL A 134 4.62 9.82 -5.27
C VAL A 134 5.01 11.25 -4.89
N THR A 135 4.63 11.70 -3.69
CA THR A 135 5.03 13.00 -3.13
C THR A 135 5.43 12.84 -1.66
N PHE A 136 6.46 13.56 -1.25
CA PHE A 136 6.95 13.55 0.13
C PHE A 136 6.50 14.81 0.88
N ILE A 137 5.94 14.64 2.08
CA ILE A 137 5.43 15.72 2.91
C ILE A 137 6.15 15.72 4.25
N LYS A 138 6.80 16.84 4.61
CA LYS A 138 7.48 16.95 5.89
C LYS A 138 6.46 16.96 7.03
N GLN A 139 6.61 16.08 8.02
CA GLN A 139 5.64 15.90 9.12
C GLN A 139 5.30 17.20 9.87
N THR A 140 6.26 18.13 10.00
CA THR A 140 6.04 19.42 10.70
C THR A 140 5.02 20.34 10.03
N LYS A 141 4.70 20.14 8.75
CA LYS A 141 3.65 20.89 8.06
C LYS A 141 2.25 20.30 8.28
N TYR A 142 2.15 18.98 8.47
CA TYR A 142 0.87 18.28 8.55
C TYR A 142 0.13 18.59 9.86
N ARG A 143 0.82 18.55 11.00
CA ARG A 143 0.25 18.92 12.33
C ARG A 143 -0.22 20.37 12.44
N LYS A 144 0.15 21.26 11.51
CA LYS A 144 -0.30 22.66 11.50
C LYS A 144 -1.60 22.87 10.71
N MET A 145 -2.09 21.86 9.99
CA MET A 145 -3.33 21.95 9.23
C MET A 145 -4.57 21.51 10.05
N GLU A 146 -4.37 21.10 11.30
CA GLU A 146 -5.42 20.63 12.22
C GLU A 146 -5.68 21.57 13.42
N LEU A 147 -5.17 22.80 13.40
CA LEU A 147 -5.39 23.85 14.41
C LEU A 147 -5.82 25.15 13.75
#